data_AF-A0A497AXM4-F1
#
_entry.id   AF-A0A497AXM4-F1
#
_cell.length_a   1.000
_cell.length_b   1.000
_cell.length_c   1.000
_cell.angle_alpha   90.00
_cell.angle_beta   90.00
_cell.angle_gamma   90.00
#
_symmetry.space_group_name_H-M   'P 1'
#
loop_
_entity.id
_entity.type
_entity.pdbx_description
1 polymer ?
#
loop_
_entity_poly.entity_id
_entity_poly.type
_entity_poly.pdbx_seq_one_letter_code
_entity_poly.pdbx_strand_id
1 'polypeptide(L)'
;RLHLPKAYVDGSKETGPPDLIAQFRKEGEGFAIEYTSDEFRRFYSLAPEVWKALATGKEGGKLVRCLWVINARNAFTHLLLMGIILHQEDFLLSGSPLKLKPLSQVALARWIKAHLKGDSPYLPPGFSLNYGDNSTVCRLVGILSVLTPQGMRLPLKTFFPRRQQLYSQLIKAILDEEEEAFREGKLRKAYTDEEIRQLLKQHYGVSLSRRTVSLYRQALGIPASRDRGNQRIYPPPSVYFSLPYPFERGSINANAPESPGVYEIALAEGRFSYPLCSSAVIYIGSTHNLRKRLKEHLFPNARKADLANIQQTHKLVFRYMILPREKIRSIEKLLCNSFTSIYGALPRCNHLRP
;
A
#
# COMPACT_ATOMS: atom_id res chain seq x y z
N ARG A 1 -3.00 -8.07 -33.89
CA ARG A 1 -1.72 -7.67 -34.52
C ARG A 1 -1.04 -6.72 -33.55
N LEU A 2 0.05 -7.12 -32.90
CA LEU A 2 0.79 -6.24 -31.99
C LEU A 2 1.33 -5.05 -32.81
N HIS A 3 0.85 -3.84 -32.53
CA HIS A 3 1.48 -2.63 -33.02
C HIS A 3 2.86 -2.54 -32.35
N LEU A 4 3.90 -2.99 -33.07
CA LEU A 4 5.27 -2.94 -32.58
C LEU A 4 5.71 -1.47 -32.47
N PRO A 5 6.40 -1.10 -31.39
CA PRO A 5 6.89 0.27 -31.21
C PRO A 5 7.87 0.64 -32.33
N LYS A 6 7.69 1.82 -32.95
CA LYS A 6 8.54 2.32 -34.03
C LYS A 6 9.66 3.21 -33.44
N ALA A 7 10.86 3.16 -33.99
CA ALA A 7 11.98 3.97 -33.49
C ALA A 7 12.24 5.18 -34.40
N TYR A 8 12.37 6.37 -33.82
CA TYR A 8 12.69 7.63 -34.52
C TYR A 8 13.85 8.36 -33.82
N VAL A 9 14.37 9.42 -34.46
CA VAL A 9 15.48 10.25 -33.95
C VAL A 9 14.97 11.67 -33.77
N ASP A 10 15.26 12.27 -32.62
CA ASP A 10 15.16 13.71 -32.44
C ASP A 10 16.40 14.39 -33.05
N GLY A 11 16.20 15.40 -33.88
CA GLY A 11 17.26 16.14 -34.57
C GLY A 11 18.04 17.10 -33.66
N SER A 12 17.71 17.13 -32.36
CA SER A 12 18.35 17.99 -31.38
C SER A 12 19.63 17.32 -30.85
N LYS A 13 20.79 17.89 -31.20
CA LYS A 13 22.13 17.49 -30.73
C LYS A 13 22.38 17.90 -29.27
N GLU A 14 21.51 17.54 -28.34
CA GLU A 14 21.84 17.65 -26.92
C GLU A 14 22.30 16.28 -26.44
N THR A 15 23.62 16.13 -26.29
CA THR A 15 24.24 14.98 -25.63
C THR A 15 23.76 14.95 -24.18
N GLY A 16 22.67 14.24 -23.94
CA GLY A 16 22.18 13.95 -22.60
C GLY A 16 23.23 13.22 -21.75
N PRO A 17 22.97 13.07 -20.44
CA PRO A 17 23.88 12.38 -19.54
C PRO A 17 24.19 10.95 -20.04
N PRO A 18 25.41 10.44 -19.80
CA PRO A 18 25.93 9.24 -20.48
C PRO A 18 25.15 7.95 -20.20
N ASP A 19 24.37 7.91 -19.12
CA ASP A 19 23.51 6.79 -18.77
C ASP A 19 22.10 6.88 -19.37
N LEU A 20 21.67 8.05 -19.89
CA LEU A 20 20.38 8.22 -20.54
C LEU A 20 20.42 7.64 -21.95
N ILE A 21 19.77 6.49 -22.14
CA ILE A 21 19.87 5.74 -23.40
C ILE A 21 18.80 6.11 -24.43
N ALA A 22 17.60 6.43 -23.96
CA ALA A 22 16.46 6.67 -24.84
C ALA A 22 15.34 7.44 -24.13
N GLN A 23 14.47 8.05 -24.92
CA GLN A 23 13.18 8.57 -24.53
C GLN A 23 12.07 7.65 -25.07
N PHE A 24 11.08 7.36 -24.24
CA PHE A 24 9.86 6.70 -24.65
C PHE A 24 8.84 7.76 -25.02
N ARG A 25 8.43 7.80 -26.30
CA ARG A 25 7.39 8.71 -26.79
C ARG A 25 6.10 7.92 -27.00
N LYS A 26 4.95 8.52 -26.69
CA LYS A 26 3.65 7.93 -27.04
C LYS A 26 3.32 8.30 -28.49
N GLU A 27 3.03 7.30 -29.32
CA GLU A 27 2.62 7.49 -30.73
C GLU A 27 1.35 6.70 -31.03
N GLY A 28 0.23 7.42 -31.22
CA GLY A 28 -1.07 6.78 -31.45
C GLY A 28 -1.45 5.82 -30.33
N GLU A 29 -1.71 4.57 -30.67
CA GLU A 29 -2.01 3.48 -29.73
C GLU A 29 -0.75 2.78 -29.15
N GLY A 30 0.44 3.17 -29.57
CA GLY A 30 1.69 2.53 -29.15
C GLY A 30 2.73 3.49 -28.57
N PHE A 31 3.95 2.99 -28.49
CA PHE A 31 5.12 3.75 -28.06
C PHE A 31 6.17 3.80 -29.17
N ALA A 32 7.04 4.79 -29.09
CA ALA A 32 8.25 4.89 -29.87
C ALA A 32 9.47 4.98 -28.95
N ILE A 33 10.59 4.41 -29.40
CA ILE A 33 11.88 4.51 -28.70
C ILE A 33 12.73 5.51 -29.48
N GLU A 34 13.05 6.64 -28.86
CA GLU A 34 13.94 7.66 -29.41
C GLU A 34 15.28 7.57 -28.70
N TYR A 35 16.30 7.09 -29.39
CA TYR A 35 17.64 6.96 -28.81
C TYR A 35 18.32 8.31 -28.69
N THR A 36 19.05 8.52 -27.59
CA THR A 36 19.87 9.72 -27.39
C THR A 36 21.11 9.75 -28.26
N SER A 37 21.57 8.58 -28.71
CA SER A 37 22.72 8.43 -29.60
C SER A 37 22.38 7.56 -30.81
N ASP A 38 22.77 8.05 -31.98
CA ASP A 38 22.67 7.38 -33.28
C ASP A 38 23.32 5.99 -33.29
N GLU A 39 24.32 5.77 -32.45
CA GLU A 39 25.06 4.51 -32.38
C GLU A 39 24.17 3.31 -32.05
N PHE A 40 23.08 3.52 -31.32
CA PHE A 40 22.15 2.46 -30.93
C PHE A 40 21.11 2.13 -32.00
N ARG A 41 20.95 2.99 -33.01
CA ARG A 41 20.06 2.77 -34.17
C ARG A 41 20.75 2.03 -35.32
N ARG A 42 22.09 2.06 -35.36
CA ARG A 42 22.86 1.50 -36.47
C ARG A 42 22.90 -0.03 -36.42
N PHE A 43 22.68 -0.62 -37.58
CA PHE A 43 22.93 -2.03 -37.85
C PHE A 43 23.93 -2.15 -38.98
N TYR A 44 25.00 -2.90 -38.75
CA TYR A 44 26.05 -3.14 -39.73
C TYR A 44 25.76 -4.46 -40.44
N SER A 45 25.49 -4.41 -41.73
CA SER A 45 25.38 -5.61 -42.57
C SER A 45 26.49 -5.58 -43.62
N LEU A 46 27.08 -6.74 -43.88
CA LEU A 46 28.00 -6.94 -44.98
C LEU A 46 27.47 -8.10 -45.82
N ALA A 47 27.74 -8.06 -47.12
CA ALA A 47 27.42 -9.18 -48.00
C ALA A 47 28.15 -10.46 -47.53
N PRO A 48 27.54 -11.66 -47.65
CA PRO A 48 28.14 -12.91 -47.18
C PRO A 48 29.54 -13.20 -47.75
N GLU A 49 29.79 -12.78 -48.99
CA GLU A 49 31.08 -12.90 -49.67
C GLU A 49 32.16 -12.03 -49.01
N VAL A 50 31.79 -10.81 -48.62
CA VAL A 50 32.67 -9.85 -47.92
C VAL A 50 33.00 -10.35 -46.52
N TRP A 51 32.03 -10.99 -45.83
CA TRP A 51 32.29 -11.65 -44.54
C TRP A 51 33.38 -12.71 -44.65
N LYS A 52 33.26 -13.60 -45.64
CA LYS A 52 34.25 -14.68 -45.86
C LYS A 52 35.62 -14.11 -46.20
N ALA A 53 35.68 -13.08 -47.05
CA ALA A 53 36.93 -12.45 -47.45
C ALA A 53 37.63 -11.68 -46.31
N LEU A 54 36.87 -11.03 -45.42
CA LEU A 54 37.45 -10.30 -44.28
C LEU A 54 37.83 -11.23 -43.13
N ALA A 55 37.10 -12.34 -42.92
CA ALA A 55 37.36 -13.27 -41.83
C ALA A 55 38.68 -14.05 -41.98
N THR A 56 39.25 -14.14 -43.19
CA THR A 56 40.53 -14.81 -43.45
C THR A 56 41.74 -13.98 -43.02
N GLY A 57 41.62 -12.65 -42.95
CA GLY A 57 42.67 -11.74 -42.49
C GLY A 57 42.61 -11.47 -41.00
N LYS A 58 43.77 -11.28 -40.34
CA LYS A 58 43.85 -11.00 -38.89
C LYS A 58 43.14 -9.70 -38.48
N GLU A 59 43.25 -8.65 -39.29
CA GLU A 59 42.58 -7.36 -39.04
C GLU A 59 41.11 -7.37 -39.45
N GLY A 60 40.79 -7.96 -40.61
CA GLY A 60 39.42 -8.13 -41.07
C GLY A 60 38.58 -8.97 -40.10
N GLY A 61 39.12 -10.06 -39.57
CA GLY A 61 38.48 -10.90 -38.56
C GLY A 61 38.20 -10.16 -37.24
N LYS A 62 39.08 -9.23 -36.84
CA LYS A 62 38.83 -8.34 -35.69
C LYS A 62 37.69 -7.37 -35.97
N LEU A 63 37.69 -6.72 -37.12
CA LEU A 63 36.64 -5.78 -37.53
C LEU A 63 35.26 -6.47 -37.57
N VAL A 64 35.20 -7.63 -38.24
CA VAL A 64 34.07 -8.57 -38.28
C VAL A 64 33.52 -8.83 -36.88
N ARG A 65 34.39 -9.15 -35.92
CA ARG A 65 34.01 -9.39 -34.53
C ARG A 65 33.50 -8.13 -33.84
N CYS A 66 34.14 -6.98 -34.04
CA CYS A 66 33.68 -5.70 -33.48
C CYS A 66 32.28 -5.32 -33.98
N LEU A 67 32.03 -5.44 -35.29
CA LEU A 67 30.72 -5.18 -35.89
C LEU A 67 29.65 -6.14 -35.32
N TRP A 68 30.02 -7.41 -35.14
CA TRP A 68 29.15 -8.40 -34.49
C TRP A 68 28.76 -7.96 -33.07
N VAL A 69 29.73 -7.55 -32.25
CA VAL A 69 29.47 -7.11 -30.86
C VAL A 69 28.57 -5.87 -30.84
N ILE A 70 28.77 -4.93 -31.77
CA ILE A 70 27.96 -3.71 -31.87
C ILE A 70 26.51 -4.04 -32.21
N ASN A 71 26.27 -4.85 -33.25
CA ASN A 71 24.91 -5.26 -33.63
C ASN A 71 24.22 -6.03 -32.50
N ALA A 72 24.94 -6.97 -31.87
CA ALA A 72 24.43 -7.75 -30.75
C ALA A 72 24.03 -6.85 -29.57
N ARG A 73 24.89 -5.89 -29.20
CA ARG A 73 24.62 -4.89 -28.16
C ARG A 73 23.37 -4.08 -28.52
N ASN A 74 23.28 -3.54 -29.73
CA ASN A 74 22.17 -2.69 -30.15
C ASN A 74 20.85 -3.45 -30.17
N ALA A 75 20.82 -4.65 -30.77
CA ALA A 75 19.64 -5.52 -30.78
C ALA A 75 19.18 -5.89 -29.35
N PHE A 76 20.14 -6.24 -28.48
CA PHE A 76 19.83 -6.59 -27.11
C PHE A 76 19.26 -5.41 -26.32
N THR A 77 19.87 -4.23 -26.43
CA THR A 77 19.37 -3.01 -25.80
C THR A 77 17.98 -2.65 -26.33
N HIS A 78 17.76 -2.76 -27.64
CA HIS A 78 16.45 -2.51 -28.24
C HIS A 78 15.37 -3.45 -27.69
N LEU A 79 15.64 -4.76 -27.67
CA LEU A 79 14.71 -5.74 -27.12
C LEU A 79 14.49 -5.55 -25.61
N LEU A 80 15.53 -5.16 -24.86
CA LEU A 80 15.40 -4.84 -23.44
C LEU A 80 14.39 -3.70 -23.23
N LEU A 81 14.56 -2.58 -23.94
CA LEU A 81 13.67 -1.43 -23.84
C LEU A 81 12.26 -1.77 -24.34
N MET A 82 12.14 -2.48 -25.45
CA MET A 82 10.86 -2.93 -26.00
C MET A 82 10.12 -3.84 -25.03
N GLY A 83 10.79 -4.81 -24.43
CA GLY A 83 10.17 -5.71 -23.45
C GLY A 83 9.75 -4.97 -22.17
N ILE A 84 10.46 -3.91 -21.76
CA ILE A 84 10.02 -3.01 -20.68
C ILE A 84 8.74 -2.28 -21.09
N ILE A 85 8.71 -1.68 -22.29
CA ILE A 85 7.53 -0.96 -22.79
C ILE A 85 6.31 -1.87 -22.83
N LEU A 86 6.43 -3.04 -23.44
CA LEU A 86 5.32 -4.00 -23.58
C LEU A 86 4.78 -4.48 -22.24
N HIS A 87 5.64 -4.62 -21.22
CA HIS A 87 5.21 -5.08 -19.90
C HIS A 87 4.73 -3.95 -18.97
N GLN A 88 5.24 -2.73 -19.14
CA GLN A 88 4.95 -1.58 -18.26
C GLN A 88 4.11 -0.51 -18.94
N GLU A 89 3.40 -0.85 -20.01
CA GLU A 89 2.53 0.06 -20.78
C GLU A 89 1.60 0.90 -19.89
N ASP A 90 0.85 0.27 -18.97
CA ASP A 90 -0.09 0.98 -18.10
C ASP A 90 0.60 2.04 -17.21
N PHE A 91 1.83 1.74 -16.76
CA PHE A 91 2.67 2.67 -16.03
C PHE A 91 3.17 3.80 -16.94
N LEU A 92 3.68 3.46 -18.13
CA LEU A 92 4.18 4.42 -19.10
C LEU A 92 3.09 5.34 -19.66
N LEU A 93 1.83 4.93 -19.69
CA LEU A 93 0.70 5.77 -20.07
C LEU A 93 0.29 6.72 -18.95
N SER A 94 0.20 6.21 -17.72
CA SER A 94 -0.38 6.95 -16.59
C SER A 94 0.62 7.73 -15.74
N GLY A 95 1.90 7.34 -15.75
CA GLY A 95 2.92 7.81 -14.79
C GLY A 95 2.70 7.34 -13.35
N SER A 96 1.63 6.58 -13.05
CA SER A 96 1.27 6.21 -11.68
C SER A 96 2.01 4.96 -11.22
N PRO A 97 2.79 5.01 -10.11
CA PRO A 97 3.49 3.84 -9.58
C PRO A 97 2.59 2.64 -9.27
N LEU A 98 1.30 2.86 -9.02
CA LEU A 98 0.32 1.79 -8.73
C LEU A 98 0.02 0.92 -9.96
N LYS A 99 0.32 1.42 -11.18
CA LYS A 99 0.12 0.66 -12.43
C LYS A 99 1.36 -0.12 -12.87
N LEU A 100 2.44 -0.10 -12.09
CA LEU A 100 3.59 -0.96 -12.37
C LEU A 100 3.20 -2.43 -12.24
N LYS A 101 3.66 -3.24 -13.19
CA LYS A 101 3.46 -4.69 -13.19
C LYS A 101 4.72 -5.42 -12.70
N PRO A 102 4.60 -6.56 -12.01
CA PRO A 102 5.75 -7.35 -11.62
C PRO A 102 6.51 -7.90 -12.83
N LEU A 103 7.75 -7.43 -13.04
CA LEU A 103 8.64 -7.91 -14.09
C LEU A 103 9.95 -8.37 -13.47
N SER A 104 10.38 -9.60 -13.80
CA SER A 104 11.69 -10.10 -13.39
C SER A 104 12.69 -9.97 -14.53
N GLN A 105 13.94 -9.61 -14.20
CA GLN A 105 15.03 -9.55 -15.18
C GLN A 105 15.26 -10.90 -15.86
N VAL A 106 15.05 -12.01 -15.14
CA VAL A 106 15.17 -13.38 -15.68
C VAL A 106 14.08 -13.67 -16.71
N ALA A 107 12.84 -13.26 -16.44
CA ALA A 107 11.75 -13.44 -17.41
C ALA A 107 12.01 -12.62 -18.68
N LEU A 108 12.45 -11.37 -18.51
CA LEU A 108 12.80 -10.51 -19.64
C LEU A 108 14.00 -11.06 -20.43
N ALA A 109 15.06 -11.53 -19.76
CA ALA A 109 16.21 -12.16 -20.41
C ALA A 109 15.78 -13.38 -21.25
N ARG A 110 14.91 -14.23 -20.71
CA ARG A 110 14.36 -15.38 -21.43
C ARG A 110 13.54 -14.94 -22.65
N TRP A 111 12.74 -13.89 -22.51
CA TRP A 111 11.96 -13.30 -23.60
C TRP A 111 12.87 -12.74 -24.70
N ILE A 112 13.93 -12.00 -24.35
CA ILE A 112 14.93 -11.49 -25.30
C ILE A 112 15.61 -12.66 -26.05
N LYS A 113 16.06 -13.69 -25.31
CA LYS A 113 16.67 -14.89 -25.92
C LYS A 113 15.73 -15.58 -26.92
N ALA A 114 14.44 -15.65 -26.63
CA ALA A 114 13.47 -16.22 -27.56
C ALA A 114 13.34 -15.41 -28.86
N HIS A 115 13.46 -14.08 -28.79
CA HIS A 115 13.38 -13.20 -29.96
C HIS A 115 14.69 -13.11 -30.77
N LEU A 116 15.82 -13.54 -30.19
CA LEU A 116 17.13 -13.55 -30.84
C LEU A 116 17.53 -14.94 -31.39
N LYS A 117 16.67 -15.95 -31.29
CA LYS A 117 16.92 -17.30 -31.85
C LYS A 117 16.48 -17.39 -33.31
N GLY A 118 17.19 -18.22 -34.08
CA GLY A 118 16.87 -18.49 -35.48
C GLY A 118 17.11 -17.28 -36.38
N ASP A 119 16.31 -17.15 -37.44
CA ASP A 119 16.29 -15.99 -38.34
C ASP A 119 15.56 -14.80 -37.68
N SER A 120 16.14 -14.31 -36.58
CA SER A 120 15.63 -13.15 -35.88
C SER A 120 15.66 -11.92 -36.81
N PRO A 121 14.56 -11.15 -36.93
CA PRO A 121 14.58 -9.91 -37.71
C PRO A 121 15.45 -8.82 -37.06
N TYR A 122 15.90 -9.03 -35.83
CA TYR A 122 16.75 -8.11 -35.08
C TYR A 122 18.23 -8.41 -35.24
N LEU A 123 18.59 -9.46 -35.99
CA LEU A 123 19.97 -9.81 -36.31
C LEU A 123 20.12 -9.96 -37.83
N PRO A 124 21.31 -9.70 -38.39
CA PRO A 124 21.51 -9.98 -39.81
C PRO A 124 21.40 -11.49 -40.11
N PRO A 125 21.07 -11.90 -41.34
CA PRO A 125 20.97 -13.31 -41.72
C PRO A 125 22.28 -14.07 -41.48
N GLY A 126 22.19 -15.27 -40.91
CA GLY A 126 23.35 -16.10 -40.54
C GLY A 126 24.00 -15.77 -39.20
N PHE A 127 23.42 -14.84 -38.42
CA PHE A 127 23.90 -14.49 -37.09
C PHE A 127 23.10 -15.22 -36.02
N SER A 128 23.78 -15.96 -35.15
CA SER A 128 23.20 -16.58 -33.96
C SER A 128 23.87 -16.02 -32.71
N LEU A 129 23.06 -15.56 -31.74
CA LEU A 129 23.57 -15.15 -30.44
C LEU A 129 23.52 -16.34 -29.46
N ASN A 130 24.69 -16.77 -29.00
CA ASN A 130 24.85 -17.51 -27.75
C ASN A 130 25.02 -16.58 -26.53
N TYR A 131 24.94 -15.26 -26.74
CA TYR A 131 25.12 -14.24 -25.72
C TYR A 131 23.78 -13.66 -25.27
N GLY A 132 23.66 -13.27 -24.00
CA GLY A 132 22.44 -12.67 -23.46
C GLY A 132 21.97 -13.28 -22.15
N ASP A 133 22.91 -13.67 -21.29
CA ASP A 133 22.59 -14.20 -19.98
C ASP A 133 21.96 -13.14 -19.06
N ASN A 134 21.34 -13.61 -17.99
CA ASN A 134 20.78 -12.76 -16.94
C ASN A 134 21.76 -11.69 -16.44
N SER A 135 23.07 -11.97 -16.52
CA SER A 135 24.14 -11.04 -16.15
C SER A 135 24.19 -9.81 -17.05
N THR A 136 23.95 -9.95 -18.36
CA THR A 136 23.92 -8.82 -19.31
C THR A 136 22.72 -7.91 -19.03
N VAL A 137 21.52 -8.49 -18.82
CA VAL A 137 20.34 -7.72 -18.41
C VAL A 137 20.62 -6.97 -17.11
N CYS A 138 21.14 -7.66 -16.09
CA CYS A 138 21.44 -7.06 -14.80
C CYS A 138 22.40 -5.88 -14.91
N ARG A 139 23.48 -6.02 -15.69
CA ARG A 139 24.45 -4.93 -15.94
C ARG A 139 23.80 -3.73 -16.61
N LEU A 140 23.07 -3.93 -17.71
CA LEU A 140 22.42 -2.83 -18.44
C LEU A 140 21.35 -2.14 -17.59
N VAL A 141 20.54 -2.92 -16.87
CA VAL A 141 19.49 -2.38 -16.00
C VAL A 141 20.07 -1.59 -14.83
N GLY A 142 21.26 -1.93 -14.36
CA GLY A 142 21.95 -1.23 -13.28
C GLY A 142 22.59 0.10 -13.69
N ILE A 143 22.90 0.28 -14.97
CA ILE A 143 23.66 1.44 -15.46
C ILE A 143 22.74 2.42 -16.21
N LEU A 144 21.80 1.94 -17.01
CA LEU A 144 21.05 2.78 -17.95
C LEU A 144 19.80 3.42 -17.33
N SER A 145 19.41 4.57 -17.87
CA SER A 145 18.17 5.29 -17.58
C SER A 145 17.45 5.71 -18.86
N VAL A 146 16.15 5.97 -18.77
CA VAL A 146 15.30 6.41 -19.88
C VAL A 146 14.44 7.60 -19.46
N LEU A 147 14.03 8.43 -20.42
CA LEU A 147 12.98 9.42 -20.22
C LEU A 147 11.62 8.78 -20.51
N THR A 148 10.70 8.86 -19.56
CA THR A 148 9.31 8.42 -19.78
C THR A 148 8.56 9.43 -20.65
N PRO A 149 7.37 9.07 -21.19
CA PRO A 149 6.55 10.01 -21.95
C PRO A 149 6.13 11.26 -21.16
N GLN A 150 6.14 11.18 -19.82
CA GLN A 150 5.87 12.30 -18.91
C GLN A 150 7.08 13.21 -18.69
N GLY A 151 8.22 12.95 -19.34
CA GLY A 151 9.46 13.70 -19.16
C GLY A 151 10.25 13.34 -17.90
N MET A 152 9.89 12.26 -17.20
CA MET A 152 10.62 11.80 -16.01
C MET A 152 11.80 10.93 -16.40
N ARG A 153 13.00 11.24 -15.91
CA ARG A 153 14.16 10.36 -16.06
C ARG A 153 14.12 9.25 -15.02
N LEU A 154 14.03 8.00 -15.48
CA LEU A 154 13.96 6.82 -14.63
C LEU A 154 15.10 5.84 -14.94
N PRO A 155 15.86 5.38 -13.92
CA PRO A 155 16.76 4.24 -14.06
C PRO A 155 16.00 3.00 -14.51
N LEU A 156 16.58 2.17 -15.38
CA LEU A 156 15.91 0.96 -15.88
C LEU A 156 15.51 0.01 -14.75
N LYS A 157 16.26 0.01 -13.64
CA LYS A 157 15.96 -0.78 -12.43
C LYS A 157 14.56 -0.52 -11.86
N THR A 158 14.00 0.68 -12.05
CA THR A 158 12.67 1.04 -11.54
C THR A 158 11.55 0.23 -12.16
N PHE A 159 11.71 -0.25 -13.41
CA PHE A 159 10.75 -1.09 -14.11
C PHE A 159 10.76 -2.57 -13.67
N PHE A 160 11.62 -2.93 -12.71
CA PHE A 160 11.73 -4.28 -12.15
C PHE A 160 11.42 -4.26 -10.64
N PRO A 161 10.21 -3.87 -10.23
CA PRO A 161 9.87 -3.78 -8.81
C PRO A 161 9.86 -5.16 -8.17
N ARG A 162 10.32 -5.23 -6.91
CA ARG A 162 10.17 -6.46 -6.12
C ARG A 162 8.68 -6.70 -5.88
N ARG A 163 8.22 -7.93 -6.11
CA ARG A 163 6.81 -8.34 -5.92
C ARG A 163 6.26 -7.89 -4.57
N GLN A 164 7.00 -8.14 -3.48
CA GLN A 164 6.59 -7.74 -2.14
C GLN A 164 6.38 -6.22 -2.03
N GLN A 165 7.32 -5.40 -2.52
CA GLN A 165 7.24 -3.95 -2.44
C GLN A 165 6.02 -3.41 -3.21
N LEU A 166 5.80 -3.92 -4.42
CA LEU A 166 4.67 -3.54 -5.27
C LEU A 166 3.34 -3.91 -4.61
N TYR A 167 3.19 -5.15 -4.16
CA TYR A 167 1.95 -5.59 -3.54
C TYR A 167 1.70 -4.91 -2.19
N SER A 168 2.75 -4.61 -1.41
CA SER A 168 2.64 -3.81 -0.21
C SER A 168 2.16 -2.39 -0.50
N GLN A 169 2.60 -1.75 -1.59
CA GLN A 169 2.09 -0.44 -2.01
C GLN A 169 0.61 -0.48 -2.39
N LEU A 170 0.18 -1.50 -3.14
CA LEU A 170 -1.24 -1.67 -3.49
C LEU A 170 -2.12 -1.94 -2.26
N ILE A 171 -1.65 -2.78 -1.33
CA ILE A 171 -2.33 -3.02 -0.06
C ILE A 171 -2.44 -1.71 0.73
N LYS A 172 -1.38 -0.90 0.75
CA LYS A 172 -1.41 0.40 1.42
C LYS A 172 -2.45 1.33 0.77
N ALA A 173 -2.51 1.43 -0.55
CA ALA A 173 -3.51 2.26 -1.24
C ALA A 173 -4.95 1.87 -0.85
N ILE A 174 -5.26 0.57 -0.80
CA ILE A 174 -6.58 0.09 -0.35
C ILE A 174 -6.86 0.44 1.12
N LEU A 175 -5.83 0.46 1.97
CA LEU A 175 -5.97 0.81 3.38
C LEU A 175 -6.06 2.33 3.61
N ASP A 176 -5.45 3.13 2.74
CA ASP A 176 -5.63 4.58 2.73
C ASP A 176 -7.09 4.91 2.31
N GLU A 177 -7.64 4.21 1.30
CA GLU A 177 -9.06 4.27 0.92
C GLU A 177 -9.99 3.79 2.06
N GLU A 178 -9.62 2.73 2.78
CA GLU A 178 -10.32 2.28 4.00
C GLU A 178 -10.39 3.42 5.02
N GLU A 179 -9.28 4.11 5.24
CA GLU A 179 -9.19 5.20 6.21
C GLU A 179 -10.08 6.38 5.84
N GLU A 180 -10.09 6.79 4.56
CA GLU A 180 -10.96 7.85 4.05
C GLU A 180 -12.43 7.47 4.15
N ALA A 181 -12.80 6.25 3.76
CA ALA A 181 -14.17 5.74 3.86
C ALA A 181 -14.68 5.70 5.31
N PHE A 182 -13.79 5.50 6.29
CA PHE A 182 -14.12 5.66 7.70
C PHE A 182 -14.36 7.12 8.10
N ARG A 183 -13.51 8.06 7.65
CA ARG A 183 -13.69 9.50 7.94
C ARG A 183 -15.02 10.03 7.40
N GLU A 184 -15.43 9.53 6.24
CA GLU A 184 -16.69 9.89 5.59
C GLU A 184 -17.91 9.11 6.13
N GLY A 185 -17.73 8.18 7.06
CA GLY A 185 -18.80 7.36 7.63
C GLY A 185 -19.40 6.31 6.68
N LYS A 186 -18.81 6.10 5.49
CA LYS A 186 -19.23 5.09 4.51
C LYS A 186 -18.90 3.67 4.95
N LEU A 187 -17.83 3.51 5.73
CA LEU A 187 -17.38 2.21 6.24
C LEU A 187 -17.59 2.11 7.75
N ARG A 188 -18.24 1.03 8.21
CA ARG A 188 -18.44 0.75 9.65
C ARG A 188 -17.44 -0.26 10.23
N LYS A 189 -16.75 -1.02 9.37
CA LYS A 189 -15.87 -2.13 9.76
C LYS A 189 -14.67 -2.19 8.82
N ALA A 190 -13.48 -2.43 9.38
CA ALA A 190 -12.25 -2.52 8.60
C ALA A 190 -12.29 -3.77 7.69
N TYR A 191 -11.69 -3.66 6.51
CA TYR A 191 -11.59 -4.75 5.56
C TYR A 191 -10.78 -5.89 6.16
N THR A 192 -11.29 -7.10 6.00
CA THR A 192 -10.60 -8.36 6.25
C THR A 192 -9.54 -8.62 5.19
N ASP A 193 -8.57 -9.48 5.50
CA ASP A 193 -7.56 -9.89 4.50
C ASP A 193 -8.19 -10.53 3.25
N GLU A 194 -9.41 -11.06 3.37
CA GLU A 194 -10.18 -11.60 2.25
C GLU A 194 -10.82 -10.51 1.40
N GLU A 195 -11.37 -9.46 2.02
CA GLU A 195 -11.91 -8.29 1.31
C GLU A 195 -10.79 -7.52 0.60
N ILE A 196 -9.64 -7.30 1.26
CA ILE A 196 -8.46 -6.69 0.64
C ILE A 196 -8.02 -7.50 -0.59
N ARG A 197 -8.03 -8.84 -0.50
CA ARG A 197 -7.72 -9.72 -1.64
C ARG A 197 -8.69 -9.51 -2.81
N GLN A 198 -9.98 -9.36 -2.53
CA GLN A 198 -10.99 -9.11 -3.56
C GLN A 198 -10.81 -7.72 -4.18
N LEU A 199 -10.58 -6.69 -3.37
CA LEU A 199 -10.32 -5.33 -3.83
C LEU A 199 -9.04 -5.25 -4.68
N LEU A 200 -7.97 -5.96 -4.31
CA LEU A 200 -6.76 -6.06 -5.14
C LEU A 200 -7.06 -6.64 -6.53
N LYS A 201 -7.93 -7.64 -6.60
CA LYS A 201 -8.35 -8.25 -7.87
C LYS A 201 -9.26 -7.30 -8.68
N GLN A 202 -10.17 -6.59 -8.03
CA GLN A 202 -11.13 -5.69 -8.67
C GLN A 202 -10.46 -4.40 -9.15
N HIS A 203 -9.70 -3.72 -8.30
CA HIS A 203 -9.10 -2.40 -8.60
C HIS A 203 -7.85 -2.53 -9.47
N TYR A 204 -7.05 -3.58 -9.25
CA TYR A 204 -5.71 -3.70 -9.85
C TYR A 204 -5.49 -4.98 -10.68
N GLY A 205 -6.49 -5.88 -10.77
CA GLY A 205 -6.35 -7.15 -11.50
C GLY A 205 -5.37 -8.15 -10.87
N VAL A 206 -4.95 -7.92 -9.62
CA VAL A 206 -3.92 -8.73 -8.96
C VAL A 206 -4.55 -9.88 -8.16
N SER A 207 -4.16 -11.11 -8.48
CA SER A 207 -4.58 -12.31 -7.74
C SER A 207 -3.52 -12.75 -6.73
N LEU A 208 -3.78 -12.51 -5.44
CA LEU A 208 -2.95 -13.01 -4.33
C LEU A 208 -3.73 -14.03 -3.49
N SER A 209 -2.99 -14.85 -2.74
CA SER A 209 -3.59 -15.66 -1.68
C SER A 209 -3.88 -14.78 -0.45
N ARG A 210 -4.93 -15.12 0.31
CA ARG A 210 -5.23 -14.46 1.59
C ARG A 210 -4.03 -14.47 2.55
N ARG A 211 -3.25 -15.55 2.58
CA ARG A 211 -2.04 -15.67 3.41
C ARG A 211 -0.97 -14.66 2.98
N THR A 212 -0.80 -14.45 1.68
CA THR A 212 0.15 -13.47 1.13
C THR A 212 -0.26 -12.04 1.47
N VAL A 213 -1.56 -11.72 1.38
CA VAL A 213 -2.10 -10.42 1.82
C VAL A 213 -1.82 -10.19 3.30
N SER A 214 -2.12 -11.17 4.16
CA SER A 214 -1.81 -11.10 5.60
C SER A 214 -0.31 -10.90 5.86
N LEU A 215 0.57 -11.64 5.18
CA LEU A 215 2.02 -11.52 5.34
C LEU A 215 2.51 -10.11 4.98
N TYR A 216 2.06 -9.57 3.84
CA TYR A 216 2.49 -8.23 3.41
C TYR A 216 1.88 -7.12 4.25
N ARG A 217 0.64 -7.26 4.72
CA ARG A 217 0.03 -6.37 5.71
C ARG A 217 0.84 -6.36 7.01
N GLN A 218 1.22 -7.53 7.53
CA GLN A 218 2.04 -7.66 8.74
C GLN A 218 3.43 -7.05 8.54
N ALA A 219 4.05 -7.22 7.38
CA ALA A 219 5.33 -6.60 7.05
C ALA A 219 5.26 -5.06 7.02
N LEU A 220 4.08 -4.49 6.79
CA LEU A 220 3.82 -3.05 6.90
C LEU A 220 3.54 -2.58 8.34
N GLY A 221 3.54 -3.50 9.33
CA GLY A 221 3.21 -3.19 10.72
C GLY A 221 1.72 -2.96 10.96
N ILE A 222 0.86 -3.31 10.00
CA ILE A 222 -0.57 -3.02 10.06
C ILE A 222 -1.28 -4.19 10.76
N PRO A 223 -2.09 -3.94 11.80
CA PRO A 223 -2.74 -5.00 12.56
C PRO A 223 -3.91 -5.63 11.79
N ALA A 224 -4.45 -6.76 12.30
CA ALA A 224 -5.53 -7.48 11.63
C ALA A 224 -6.84 -6.68 11.66
N SER A 225 -7.79 -7.01 10.78
CA SER A 225 -9.05 -6.26 10.66
C SER A 225 -9.85 -6.18 11.96
N ARG A 226 -9.78 -7.22 12.80
CA ARG A 226 -10.38 -7.23 14.15
C ARG A 226 -9.79 -6.13 15.04
N ASP A 227 -8.47 -5.96 15.03
CA ASP A 227 -7.77 -4.98 15.84
C ASP A 227 -7.94 -3.56 15.26
N ARG A 228 -7.95 -3.43 13.92
CA ARG A 228 -8.20 -2.16 13.22
C ARG A 228 -9.62 -1.64 13.45
N GLY A 229 -10.62 -2.52 13.37
CA GLY A 229 -12.02 -2.16 13.64
C GLY A 229 -12.29 -1.82 15.11
N ASN A 230 -11.58 -2.46 16.04
CA ASN A 230 -11.77 -2.25 17.48
C ASN A 230 -11.24 -0.90 17.99
N GLN A 231 -10.32 -0.25 17.26
CA GLN A 231 -9.78 1.06 17.66
C GLN A 231 -10.74 2.25 17.38
N ARG A 232 -11.91 2.01 16.76
CA ARG A 232 -12.84 3.07 16.31
C ARG A 232 -14.31 2.83 16.70
N ILE A 233 -14.59 1.89 17.62
CA ILE A 233 -15.94 1.60 18.14
C ILE A 233 -15.94 1.70 19.68
N TYR A 234 -16.89 2.44 20.25
CA TYR A 234 -17.10 2.53 21.69
C TYR A 234 -18.47 1.95 22.09
N PRO A 235 -18.54 1.05 23.09
CA PRO A 235 -17.41 0.41 23.75
C PRO A 235 -16.69 -0.58 22.81
N PRO A 236 -15.41 -0.91 23.05
CA PRO A 236 -14.68 -1.89 22.25
C PRO A 236 -15.38 -3.26 22.26
N PRO A 237 -15.42 -4.01 21.14
CA PRO A 237 -16.09 -5.32 21.07
C PRO A 237 -15.57 -6.40 22.04
N SER A 238 -14.38 -6.22 22.62
CA SER A 238 -13.84 -7.07 23.67
C SER A 238 -14.46 -6.81 25.05
N VAL A 239 -15.29 -5.78 25.18
CA VAL A 239 -15.90 -5.33 26.44
C VAL A 239 -17.41 -5.59 26.39
N TYR A 240 -17.91 -6.31 27.39
CA TYR A 240 -19.32 -6.61 27.55
C TYR A 240 -19.80 -6.02 28.87
N PHE A 241 -20.62 -4.97 28.77
CA PHE A 241 -21.32 -4.41 29.92
C PHE A 241 -22.62 -5.18 30.19
N SER A 242 -23.12 -5.03 31.41
CA SER A 242 -24.50 -5.34 31.76
C SER A 242 -25.49 -4.55 30.90
N LEU A 243 -26.77 -4.93 30.98
CA LEU A 243 -27.85 -4.05 30.55
C LEU A 243 -27.76 -2.70 31.29
N PRO A 244 -28.22 -1.60 30.66
CA PRO A 244 -28.34 -0.32 31.35
C PRO A 244 -29.46 -0.38 32.38
N TYR A 245 -29.18 0.10 33.59
CA TYR A 245 -30.13 0.20 34.69
C TYR A 245 -30.33 1.67 35.08
N PRO A 246 -31.53 2.07 35.55
CA PRO A 246 -31.75 3.41 36.07
C PRO A 246 -30.74 3.78 37.17
N PHE A 247 -30.18 4.98 37.12
CA PHE A 247 -29.17 5.44 38.08
C PHE A 247 -29.82 6.04 39.33
N GLU A 248 -30.49 5.18 40.09
CA GLU A 248 -31.24 5.51 41.30
C GLU A 248 -30.90 4.53 42.44
N ARG A 249 -31.12 4.95 43.69
CA ARG A 249 -30.74 4.16 44.88
C ARG A 249 -31.38 2.77 44.90
N GLY A 250 -32.66 2.66 44.55
CA GLY A 250 -33.38 1.37 44.50
C GLY A 250 -32.80 0.44 43.43
N SER A 251 -32.58 0.96 42.23
CA SER A 251 -32.01 0.23 41.10
C SER A 251 -30.56 -0.22 41.37
N ILE A 252 -29.73 0.62 41.99
CA ILE A 252 -28.36 0.24 42.36
C ILE A 252 -28.34 -0.88 43.40
N ASN A 253 -29.25 -0.86 44.38
CA ASN A 253 -29.35 -1.94 45.37
C ASN A 253 -29.74 -3.27 44.72
N ALA A 254 -30.67 -3.25 43.77
CA ALA A 254 -31.18 -4.45 43.11
C ALA A 254 -30.19 -5.01 42.07
N ASN A 255 -29.52 -4.14 41.31
CA ASN A 255 -28.80 -4.55 40.10
C ASN A 255 -27.27 -4.46 40.21
N ALA A 256 -26.71 -3.61 41.09
CA ALA A 256 -25.25 -3.48 41.20
C ALA A 256 -24.67 -4.53 42.18
N PRO A 257 -23.67 -5.32 41.77
CA PRO A 257 -23.03 -6.32 42.62
C PRO A 257 -22.00 -5.67 43.57
N GLU A 258 -21.72 -6.34 44.68
CA GLU A 258 -20.62 -6.00 45.60
C GLU A 258 -19.30 -6.61 45.11
N SER A 259 -18.97 -6.38 43.85
CA SER A 259 -17.82 -6.98 43.19
C SER A 259 -16.92 -5.92 42.56
N PRO A 260 -15.62 -6.25 42.34
CA PRO A 260 -14.72 -5.43 41.56
C PRO A 260 -15.16 -5.32 40.10
N GLY A 261 -14.94 -4.16 39.49
CA GLY A 261 -15.31 -3.94 38.10
C GLY A 261 -15.12 -2.53 37.58
N VAL A 262 -15.53 -2.36 36.34
CA VAL A 262 -15.60 -1.07 35.63
C VAL A 262 -17.06 -0.74 35.37
N TYR A 263 -17.41 0.54 35.43
CA TYR A 263 -18.76 1.03 35.19
C TYR A 263 -18.72 2.29 34.34
N GLU A 264 -19.84 2.57 33.70
CA GLU A 264 -20.08 3.87 33.09
C GLU A 264 -21.44 4.41 33.48
N ILE A 265 -21.54 5.74 33.47
CA ILE A 265 -22.78 6.49 33.66
C ILE A 265 -23.06 7.25 32.37
N ALA A 266 -24.30 7.18 31.91
CA ALA A 266 -24.76 7.79 30.68
C ALA A 266 -26.13 8.46 30.88
N LEU A 267 -26.48 9.37 29.98
CA LEU A 267 -27.82 9.89 29.85
C LEU A 267 -28.78 8.78 29.40
N ALA A 268 -29.97 8.69 30.01
CA ALA A 268 -31.04 7.82 29.54
C ALA A 268 -31.58 8.29 28.19
N GLU A 269 -31.67 9.61 28.01
CA GLU A 269 -32.16 10.29 26.81
C GLU A 269 -31.27 11.48 26.48
N GLY A 270 -31.04 11.73 25.19
CA GLY A 270 -30.17 12.82 24.71
C GLY A 270 -28.68 12.48 24.65
N ARG A 271 -27.87 13.47 24.27
CA ARG A 271 -26.40 13.35 24.10
C ARG A 271 -25.71 14.67 24.41
N PHE A 272 -24.46 14.60 24.88
CA PHE A 272 -23.56 15.75 24.97
C PHE A 272 -22.68 15.86 23.73
N SER A 273 -22.35 17.10 23.36
CA SER A 273 -21.36 17.39 22.33
C SER A 273 -19.94 17.23 22.87
N TYR A 274 -19.13 16.42 22.19
CA TYR A 274 -17.67 16.34 22.36
C TYR A 274 -16.98 16.89 21.10
N PRO A 275 -15.67 17.17 21.12
CA PRO A 275 -14.97 17.83 20.01
C PRO A 275 -15.16 17.19 18.63
N LEU A 276 -15.27 15.85 18.56
CA LEU A 276 -15.40 15.14 17.29
C LEU A 276 -16.84 14.68 16.97
N CYS A 277 -17.62 14.28 17.98
CA CYS A 277 -19.02 13.86 17.81
C CYS A 277 -19.78 13.84 19.14
N SER A 278 -21.08 13.49 19.13
CA SER A 278 -21.92 13.49 20.33
C SER A 278 -22.08 12.10 20.99
N SER A 279 -22.05 12.04 22.32
CA SER A 279 -22.19 10.80 23.11
C SER A 279 -23.10 10.98 24.32
N ALA A 280 -23.83 9.92 24.70
CA ALA A 280 -24.63 9.89 25.93
C ALA A 280 -23.79 9.57 27.17
N VAL A 281 -22.60 8.97 26.99
CA VAL A 281 -21.72 8.60 28.12
C VAL A 281 -21.07 9.85 28.69
N ILE A 282 -21.12 9.98 30.03
CA ILE A 282 -20.62 11.15 30.76
C ILE A 282 -19.56 10.79 31.78
N TYR A 283 -19.49 9.52 32.20
CA TYR A 283 -18.49 9.06 33.16
C TYR A 283 -18.08 7.62 32.89
N ILE A 284 -16.79 7.33 33.00
CA ILE A 284 -16.21 5.98 32.98
C ILE A 284 -15.32 5.87 34.20
N GLY A 285 -15.50 4.85 35.02
CA GLY A 285 -14.66 4.65 36.19
C GLY A 285 -14.57 3.21 36.65
N SER A 286 -13.65 2.99 37.58
CA SER A 286 -13.33 1.66 38.08
C SER A 286 -13.33 1.59 39.61
N THR A 287 -13.58 0.40 40.17
CA THR A 287 -13.74 0.23 41.63
C THR A 287 -13.59 -1.23 42.06
N HIS A 288 -13.19 -1.46 43.31
CA HIS A 288 -13.20 -2.78 43.95
C HIS A 288 -14.58 -3.19 44.47
N ASN A 289 -15.53 -2.26 44.54
CA ASN A 289 -16.92 -2.53 44.91
C ASN A 289 -17.85 -1.61 44.10
N LEU A 290 -18.50 -2.19 43.09
CA LEU A 290 -19.39 -1.50 42.16
C LEU A 290 -20.56 -0.83 42.89
N ARG A 291 -21.32 -1.58 43.70
CA ARG A 291 -22.46 -1.07 44.46
C ARG A 291 -22.10 0.13 45.34
N LYS A 292 -21.02 0.01 46.14
CA LYS A 292 -20.57 1.10 47.03
C LYS A 292 -20.22 2.36 46.23
N ARG A 293 -19.43 2.21 45.16
CA ARG A 293 -18.97 3.35 44.37
C ARG A 293 -20.09 4.05 43.61
N LEU A 294 -21.05 3.30 43.07
CA LEU A 294 -22.22 3.88 42.41
C LEU A 294 -23.09 4.68 43.40
N LYS A 295 -23.23 4.21 44.65
CA LYS A 295 -23.91 4.97 45.71
C LYS A 295 -23.18 6.27 46.06
N GLU A 296 -21.84 6.26 46.11
CA GLU A 296 -21.03 7.47 46.32
C GLU A 296 -21.18 8.52 45.21
N HIS A 297 -21.70 8.13 44.04
CA HIS A 297 -22.00 9.05 42.95
C HIS A 297 -23.45 9.57 42.96
N LEU A 298 -24.35 8.97 43.74
CA LEU A 298 -25.69 9.51 43.97
C LEU A 298 -25.68 10.74 44.89
N PHE A 299 -24.69 10.84 45.76
CA PHE A 299 -24.51 11.96 46.69
C PHE A 299 -23.20 12.69 46.36
N PRO A 300 -23.16 13.45 45.25
CA PRO A 300 -21.97 14.16 44.83
C PRO A 300 -21.62 15.30 45.80
N ASN A 301 -20.35 15.35 46.24
CA ASN A 301 -19.81 16.47 47.02
C ASN A 301 -19.43 17.63 46.09
N ALA A 302 -19.03 18.79 46.65
CA ALA A 302 -18.64 19.99 45.87
C ALA A 302 -17.63 19.73 44.74
N ARG A 303 -16.70 18.77 44.93
CA ARG A 303 -15.76 18.37 43.87
C ARG A 303 -16.45 17.77 42.66
N LYS A 304 -17.61 17.12 42.80
CA LYS A 304 -18.39 16.43 41.76
C LYS A 304 -19.59 17.24 41.23
N ALA A 305 -19.48 18.57 41.26
CA ALA A 305 -20.57 19.48 40.89
C ALA A 305 -21.17 19.18 39.50
N ASP A 306 -20.34 18.81 38.51
CA ASP A 306 -20.82 18.53 37.16
C ASP A 306 -21.80 17.35 37.10
N LEU A 307 -21.53 16.26 37.82
CA LEU A 307 -22.43 15.10 37.85
C LEU A 307 -23.73 15.45 38.56
N ALA A 308 -23.66 16.24 39.64
CA ALA A 308 -24.83 16.72 40.39
C ALA A 308 -25.76 17.58 39.51
N ASN A 309 -25.18 18.52 38.77
CA ASN A 309 -25.92 19.40 37.87
C ASN A 309 -26.62 18.61 36.75
N ILE A 310 -25.95 17.60 36.21
CA ILE A 310 -26.54 16.73 35.17
C ILE A 310 -27.65 15.87 35.75
N GLN A 311 -27.51 15.33 36.96
CA GLN A 311 -28.54 14.54 37.63
C GLN A 311 -29.84 15.32 37.89
N GLN A 312 -29.76 16.64 38.11
CA GLN A 312 -30.93 17.49 38.31
C GLN A 312 -31.72 17.73 37.03
N THR A 313 -31.05 17.67 35.88
CA THR A 313 -31.62 18.07 34.58
C THR A 313 -31.94 16.87 33.67
N HIS A 314 -31.29 15.73 33.89
CA HIS A 314 -31.41 14.56 33.03
C HIS A 314 -31.56 13.27 33.83
N LYS A 315 -32.35 12.34 33.30
CA LYS A 315 -32.38 10.96 33.79
C LYS A 315 -31.09 10.25 33.39
N LEU A 316 -30.48 9.55 34.33
CA LEU A 316 -29.22 8.83 34.13
C LEU A 316 -29.42 7.32 34.21
N VAL A 317 -28.57 6.60 33.49
CA VAL A 317 -28.44 5.14 33.56
C VAL A 317 -27.00 4.76 33.87
N PHE A 318 -26.83 3.58 34.47
CA PHE A 318 -25.51 2.96 34.66
C PHE A 318 -25.48 1.56 34.08
N ARG A 319 -24.28 1.13 33.68
CA ARG A 319 -23.98 -0.26 33.37
C ARG A 319 -22.59 -0.61 33.88
N TYR A 320 -22.34 -1.89 34.10
CA TYR A 320 -21.10 -2.34 34.72
C TYR A 320 -20.58 -3.64 34.10
N MET A 321 -19.32 -3.95 34.42
CA MET A 321 -18.66 -5.20 34.06
C MET A 321 -17.87 -5.68 35.27
N ILE A 322 -18.12 -6.92 35.69
CA ILE A 322 -17.39 -7.56 36.79
C ILE A 322 -16.04 -8.03 36.25
N LEU A 323 -14.96 -7.69 36.93
CA LEU A 323 -13.59 -8.02 36.52
C LEU A 323 -12.73 -8.42 37.72
N PRO A 324 -11.75 -9.33 37.53
CA PRO A 324 -10.71 -9.57 38.52
C PRO A 324 -9.93 -8.28 38.84
N ARG A 325 -9.46 -8.13 40.09
CA ARG A 325 -8.85 -6.89 40.60
C ARG A 325 -7.67 -6.43 39.74
N GLU A 326 -6.87 -7.36 39.27
CA GLU A 326 -5.70 -7.12 38.43
C GLU A 326 -6.04 -6.54 37.04
N LYS A 327 -7.26 -6.75 36.52
CA LYS A 327 -7.68 -6.27 35.19
C LYS A 327 -8.44 -4.94 35.20
N ILE A 328 -8.88 -4.47 36.36
CA ILE A 328 -9.74 -3.28 36.48
C ILE A 328 -9.09 -2.04 35.84
N ARG A 329 -7.85 -1.72 36.23
CA ARG A 329 -7.15 -0.51 35.77
C ARG A 329 -6.81 -0.54 34.28
N SER A 330 -6.45 -1.72 33.74
CA SER A 330 -6.11 -1.84 32.32
C SER A 330 -7.34 -1.67 31.44
N ILE A 331 -8.50 -2.22 31.85
CA ILE A 331 -9.75 -2.06 31.12
C ILE A 331 -10.31 -0.63 31.22
N GLU A 332 -10.23 0.03 32.38
CA GLU A 332 -10.58 1.45 32.50
C GLU A 332 -9.73 2.31 31.56
N LYS A 333 -8.42 2.11 31.52
CA LYS A 333 -7.52 2.84 30.61
C LYS A 333 -7.86 2.57 29.15
N LEU A 334 -8.19 1.32 28.79
CA LEU A 334 -8.63 0.95 27.46
C LEU A 334 -9.91 1.71 27.05
N LEU A 335 -10.91 1.75 27.93
CA LEU A 335 -12.18 2.44 27.68
C LEU A 335 -11.99 3.95 27.55
N CYS A 336 -11.24 4.57 28.46
CA CYS A 336 -10.94 6.01 28.39
C CYS A 336 -10.17 6.38 27.13
N ASN A 337 -9.15 5.59 26.74
CA ASN A 337 -8.38 5.85 25.51
C ASN A 337 -9.25 5.69 24.27
N SER A 338 -10.08 4.65 24.22
CA SER A 338 -11.02 4.41 23.10
C SER A 338 -12.06 5.52 23.00
N PHE A 339 -12.55 6.00 24.15
CA PHE A 339 -13.49 7.13 24.18
C PHE A 339 -12.81 8.41 23.63
N THR A 340 -11.63 8.76 24.12
CA THR A 340 -10.89 9.95 23.65
C THR A 340 -10.54 9.87 22.16
N SER A 341 -10.17 8.70 21.64
CA SER A 341 -9.86 8.55 20.21
C SER A 341 -11.07 8.74 19.29
N ILE A 342 -12.29 8.47 19.79
CA ILE A 342 -13.53 8.56 19.02
C ILE A 342 -14.22 9.93 19.19
N TYR A 343 -14.27 10.45 20.42
CA TYR A 343 -15.02 11.65 20.77
C TYR A 343 -14.14 12.91 20.90
N GLY A 344 -12.81 12.74 20.96
CA GLY A 344 -11.83 13.84 20.99
C GLY A 344 -11.47 14.35 22.40
N ALA A 345 -12.18 13.89 23.43
CA ALA A 345 -11.90 14.22 24.83
C ALA A 345 -12.39 13.09 25.75
N LEU A 346 -11.99 13.13 27.03
CA LEU A 346 -12.54 12.24 28.06
C LEU A 346 -14.04 12.53 28.30
N PRO A 347 -14.80 11.58 28.87
CA PRO A 347 -16.17 11.84 29.30
C PRO A 347 -16.25 13.06 30.21
N ARG A 348 -17.30 13.87 30.07
CA ARG A 348 -17.41 15.19 30.69
C ARG A 348 -17.12 15.20 32.21
N CYS A 349 -17.54 14.16 32.93
CA CYS A 349 -17.37 14.07 34.38
C CYS A 349 -16.09 13.32 34.82
N ASN A 350 -15.20 12.89 33.90
CA ASN A 350 -13.97 12.15 34.24
C ASN A 350 -12.83 13.04 34.78
N HIS A 351 -12.97 14.36 34.72
CA HIS A 351 -12.02 15.31 35.34
C HIS A 351 -12.05 15.25 36.88
N LEU A 352 -13.06 14.58 37.44
CA LEU A 352 -13.24 14.31 38.87
C LEU A 352 -12.32 13.20 39.36
N ARG A 353 -10.99 13.40 39.35
CA ARG A 353 -10.10 12.47 40.06
C ARG A 353 -10.13 12.79 41.57
N PRO A 354 -10.33 11.77 42.44
CA PRO A 354 -10.20 11.94 43.88
C PRO A 354 -8.77 12.32 44.29
#